data_AF-A0A9E0L3Q8-F1
#
_entry.id   AF-A0A9E0L3Q8-F1
#
_cell.length_a   1.000
_cell.length_b   1.000
_cell.length_c   1.000
_cell.angle_alpha   90.00
_cell.angle_beta   90.00
_cell.angle_gamma   90.00
#
_symmetry.space_group_name_H-M   'P 1'
#
loop_
_entity.id
_entity.type
_entity.pdbx_description
1 polymer ?
#
loop_
_entity_poly.entity_id
_entity_poly.type
_entity_poly.pdbx_seq_one_letter_code
_entity_poly.pdbx_strand_id
1 'polypeptide(L)'
;MRNLVAFLGDIQAQGCDLYLHQQAIDTSTPSGRMLFQMMGVFAEFERSMITSRILAGQKRAVANGIKIGRPSIPPIRLEKVKRALEDGQSIRTIAKATGMSTATVMRVKRSMNEGAEETVAA
;
A
#
# COMPACT_ATOMS: atom_id res chain seq x y z
N MET A 1 -0.34 10.50 10.26
CA MET A 1 0.10 9.82 11.51
C MET A 1 -0.22 10.78 12.63
N ARG A 2 -1.38 10.55 13.24
CA ARG A 2 -1.96 11.36 14.31
C ARG A 2 -1.29 10.99 15.64
N ASN A 3 0.05 10.94 15.70
CA ASN A 3 0.73 10.18 16.76
C ASN A 3 1.37 11.06 17.84
N LEU A 4 2.15 12.09 17.49
CA LEU A 4 2.87 12.84 18.52
C LEU A 4 1.94 13.76 19.33
N VAL A 5 1.08 14.50 18.63
CA VAL A 5 0.13 15.44 19.27
C VAL A 5 -0.96 14.69 20.02
N ALA A 6 -1.47 13.57 19.47
CA ALA A 6 -2.44 12.74 20.17
C ALA A 6 -1.85 12.12 21.43
N PHE A 7 -0.61 11.60 21.34
CA PHE A 7 0.11 11.05 22.49
C PHE A 7 0.30 12.07 23.62
N LEU A 8 0.64 13.32 23.30
CA LEU A 8 0.70 14.37 24.32
C LEU A 8 -0.67 14.62 24.96
N GLY A 9 -1.73 14.63 24.16
CA GLY A 9 -3.11 14.75 24.66
C GLY A 9 -3.49 13.62 25.62
N ASP A 10 -3.09 12.38 25.31
CA ASP A 10 -3.33 11.21 26.16
C ASP A 10 -2.56 11.30 27.49
N ILE A 11 -1.29 11.76 27.45
CA ILE A 11 -0.47 11.99 28.65
C ILE A 11 -1.10 13.08 29.53
N GLN A 12 -1.52 14.20 28.93
CA GLN A 12 -2.16 15.30 29.65
C GLN A 12 -3.51 14.91 30.23
N ALA A 13 -4.27 14.05 29.54
CA ALA A 13 -5.53 13.52 30.07
C ALA A 13 -5.35 12.68 31.33
N GLN A 14 -4.15 12.12 31.56
CA GLN A 14 -3.78 11.42 32.79
C GLN A 14 -3.19 12.34 33.87
N GLY A 15 -3.14 13.66 33.63
CA GLY A 15 -2.56 14.63 34.56
C GLY A 15 -1.03 14.63 34.60
N CYS A 16 -0.39 14.04 33.59
CA CYS A 16 1.06 13.97 33.47
C CYS A 16 1.58 14.98 32.44
N ASP A 17 2.86 15.34 32.55
CA ASP A 17 3.60 16.15 31.59
C ASP A 17 4.86 15.43 31.12
N LEU A 18 5.40 15.86 29.99
CA LEU A 18 6.60 15.35 29.37
C LEU A 18 7.75 16.34 29.54
N TYR A 19 8.86 15.84 30.05
CA TYR A 19 10.14 16.55 30.06
C TYR A 19 11.15 15.87 29.14
N LEU A 20 11.55 16.56 28.08
CA LEU A 20 12.55 16.11 27.12
C LEU A 20 13.91 16.69 27.53
N HIS A 21 14.74 15.89 28.18
CA HIS A 21 16.00 16.35 28.75
C HIS A 21 16.99 16.90 27.71
N GLN A 22 17.15 16.23 26.56
CA GLN A 22 18.12 16.66 25.54
C GLN A 22 17.72 17.97 24.85
N GLN A 23 16.42 18.19 24.65
CA GLN A 23 15.88 19.37 23.98
C GLN A 23 15.51 20.47 24.99
N ALA A 24 15.64 20.19 26.29
CA ALA A 24 15.20 21.06 27.39
C ALA A 24 13.75 21.54 27.24
N ILE A 25 12.85 20.65 26.78
CA ILE A 25 11.44 20.98 26.58
C ILE A 25 10.63 20.44 27.76
N ASP A 26 9.91 21.32 28.42
CA ASP A 26 8.99 21.00 29.51
C ASP A 26 7.55 21.31 29.12
N THR A 27 6.73 20.28 28.90
CA THR A 27 5.32 20.47 28.51
C THR A 27 4.41 20.88 29.66
N SER A 28 4.90 20.97 30.89
CA SER A 28 4.13 21.59 31.99
C SER A 28 3.97 23.10 31.77
N THR A 29 4.89 23.71 31.02
CA THR A 29 4.84 25.13 30.66
C THR A 29 4.01 25.37 29.39
N PRO A 30 3.28 26.49 29.27
CA PRO A 30 2.57 26.85 28.04
C PRO A 30 3.49 26.91 26.82
N SER A 31 4.70 27.45 26.99
CA SER A 31 5.71 27.57 25.92
C SER A 31 6.22 26.21 25.46
N GLY A 32 6.47 25.26 26.38
CA GLY A 32 6.90 23.91 26.01
C GLY A 32 5.79 23.09 25.33
N ARG A 33 4.52 23.28 25.72
CA ARG A 33 3.38 22.69 24.97
C ARG A 33 3.30 23.20 23.55
N MET A 34 3.42 24.52 23.35
CA MET A 34 3.40 25.13 22.02
C MET A 34 4.54 24.60 21.15
N LEU A 35 5.76 24.55 21.69
CA LEU A 35 6.93 24.04 20.97
C LEU A 35 6.75 22.57 20.57
N PHE A 36 6.26 21.74 21.50
CA PHE A 36 5.99 20.33 21.21
C PHE A 36 4.92 20.14 20.12
N GLN A 37 3.85 20.95 20.16
CA GLN A 37 2.82 20.93 19.12
C GLN A 37 3.39 21.34 17.75
N MET A 38 4.23 22.38 17.70
CA MET A 38 4.91 22.79 16.47
C MET A 38 5.81 21.66 15.92
N MET A 39 6.54 20.95 16.77
CA MET A 39 7.32 19.78 16.35
C MET A 39 6.43 18.70 15.74
N GLY A 40 5.22 18.50 16.27
CA GLY A 40 4.21 17.62 15.69
C GLY A 40 3.82 18.05 14.27
N VAL A 41 3.57 19.35 14.05
CA VAL A 41 3.26 19.91 12.72
C VAL A 41 4.42 19.71 11.75
N PHE A 42 5.66 19.95 12.19
CA PHE A 42 6.84 19.72 11.34
C PHE A 42 7.03 18.26 10.97
N ALA A 43 6.83 17.33 11.91
CA ALA A 43 6.91 15.90 11.62
C ALA A 43 5.88 15.44 10.58
N GLU A 44 4.66 16.02 10.61
CA GLU A 44 3.65 15.76 9.58
C GLU A 44 4.05 16.35 8.22
N PHE A 45 4.57 17.58 8.21
CA PHE A 45 5.06 18.24 7.01
C PHE A 45 6.19 17.44 6.34
N GLU A 46 7.21 17.03 7.09
CA GLU A 46 8.33 16.24 6.57
C GLU A 46 7.87 14.91 5.96
N ARG A 47 6.94 14.22 6.65
CA ARG A 47 6.35 12.98 6.12
C ARG A 47 5.58 13.22 4.82
N SER A 48 4.82 14.31 4.74
CA SER A 48 4.11 14.70 3.53
C SER A 48 5.09 14.95 2.38
N MET A 49 6.19 15.65 2.66
CA MET A 49 7.27 15.92 1.70
C MET A 49 7.99 14.64 1.24
N ILE A 50 8.23 13.67 2.12
CA ILE A 50 8.78 12.36 1.72
C ILE A 50 7.80 11.64 0.80
N THR A 51 6.52 11.64 1.15
CA THR A 51 5.47 10.97 0.36
C THR A 51 5.35 11.60 -1.02
N SER A 52 5.34 12.93 -1.12
CA SER A 52 5.25 13.66 -2.39
C SER A 52 6.44 13.32 -3.31
N ARG A 53 7.65 13.24 -2.75
CA ARG A 53 8.86 12.83 -3.49
C ARG A 53 8.79 11.38 -3.98
N ILE A 54 8.31 10.45 -3.16
CA ILE A 54 8.12 9.05 -3.55
C ILE A 54 7.13 8.95 -4.70
N LEU A 55 5.98 9.62 -4.60
CA LEU A 55 4.97 9.61 -5.66
C LEU A 55 5.52 10.21 -6.96
N ALA A 56 6.28 11.30 -6.88
CA ALA A 56 6.94 11.89 -8.05
C ALA A 56 7.98 10.92 -8.67
N GLY A 57 8.71 10.17 -7.85
CA GLY A 57 9.64 9.13 -8.30
C GLY A 57 8.93 7.97 -8.98
N GLN A 58 7.84 7.47 -8.39
CA GLN A 58 7.02 6.41 -8.96
C GLN A 58 6.43 6.83 -10.31
N LYS A 59 5.90 8.06 -10.42
CA LYS A 59 5.39 8.59 -11.69
C LYS A 59 6.46 8.60 -12.79
N ARG A 60 7.68 9.03 -12.47
CA ARG A 60 8.82 9.00 -13.41
C ARG A 60 9.19 7.58 -13.81
N ALA A 61 9.23 6.64 -12.87
CA ALA A 61 9.52 5.23 -13.18
C ALA A 61 8.45 4.61 -14.11
N VAL A 62 7.17 4.89 -13.85
CA VAL A 62 6.07 4.45 -14.72
C VAL A 62 6.17 5.08 -16.11
N ALA A 63 6.49 6.37 -16.20
CA ALA A 63 6.70 7.06 -17.49
C ALA A 63 7.87 6.44 -18.30
N ASN A 64 8.88 5.93 -17.61
CA ASN A 64 10.00 5.19 -18.21
C ASN A 64 9.68 3.71 -18.48
N GLY A 65 8.42 3.30 -18.37
CA GLY A 65 7.96 1.93 -18.67
C GLY A 65 8.21 0.91 -17.56
N ILE A 66 8.66 1.32 -16.38
CA ILE A 66 8.85 0.42 -15.24
C ILE A 66 7.49 0.10 -14.62
N LYS A 67 7.13 -1.19 -14.63
CA LYS A 67 5.93 -1.67 -13.95
C LYS A 67 6.20 -1.79 -12.44
N ILE A 68 5.53 -0.94 -11.66
CA ILE A 68 5.64 -0.91 -10.19
C ILE A 68 4.61 -1.87 -9.58
N GLY A 69 4.99 -2.57 -8.51
CA GLY A 69 4.10 -3.47 -7.77
C GLY A 69 4.43 -4.94 -7.96
N ARG A 70 3.48 -5.83 -7.63
CA ARG A 70 3.68 -7.28 -7.71
C ARG A 70 3.95 -7.70 -9.17
N PRO A 71 5.01 -8.50 -9.43
CA PRO A 71 5.26 -9.03 -10.76
C PRO A 71 4.04 -9.75 -11.33
N SER A 72 3.83 -9.58 -12.65
CA SER A 72 2.77 -10.29 -13.36
C SER A 72 3.04 -11.79 -13.36
N ILE A 73 1.98 -12.58 -13.53
CA ILE A 73 2.10 -14.02 -13.77
C ILE A 73 2.91 -14.22 -15.07
N PRO A 74 3.93 -15.10 -15.08
CA PRO A 74 4.72 -15.36 -16.29
C PRO A 74 3.83 -15.81 -17.46
N PRO A 75 4.07 -15.31 -18.70
CA PRO A 75 3.22 -15.62 -19.87
C PRO A 75 3.02 -17.12 -20.09
N ILE A 76 4.11 -17.90 -19.97
CA ILE A 76 4.10 -19.36 -20.14
C ILE A 76 3.12 -20.05 -19.18
N ARG A 77 3.03 -19.59 -17.93
CA ARG A 77 2.10 -20.16 -16.96
C ARG A 77 0.67 -19.73 -17.26
N LEU A 78 0.49 -18.49 -17.68
CA LEU A 78 -0.81 -17.93 -18.03
C LEU A 78 -1.41 -18.65 -19.25
N GLU A 79 -0.62 -18.92 -20.29
CA GLU A 79 -1.03 -19.70 -21.46
C GLU A 79 -1.41 -21.14 -21.10
N LYS A 80 -0.62 -21.81 -20.24
CA LYS A 80 -0.95 -23.15 -19.74
C LYS A 80 -2.30 -23.18 -19.01
N VAL A 81 -2.57 -22.17 -18.19
CA VAL A 81 -3.86 -22.03 -17.49
C VAL A 81 -5.00 -21.81 -18.49
N LYS A 82 -4.82 -20.92 -19.48
CA LYS A 82 -5.85 -20.63 -20.49
C LYS A 82 -6.23 -21.86 -21.30
N ARG A 83 -5.24 -22.58 -21.85
CA ARG A 83 -5.48 -23.81 -22.62
C ARG A 83 -6.20 -24.87 -21.78
N ALA A 84 -5.75 -25.09 -20.55
CA ALA A 84 -6.38 -26.08 -19.68
C ALA A 84 -7.83 -25.70 -19.29
N LEU A 85 -8.17 -24.41 -19.25
CA LEU A 85 -9.54 -23.95 -19.04
C LEU A 85 -10.40 -24.16 -20.30
N GLU A 86 -9.87 -23.93 -21.48
CA GLU A 86 -10.52 -24.22 -22.78
C GLU A 86 -10.77 -25.73 -22.95
N ASP A 87 -9.83 -26.56 -22.51
CA ASP A 87 -9.95 -28.03 -22.46
C ASP A 87 -10.96 -28.53 -21.39
N GLY A 88 -11.62 -27.62 -20.65
CA GLY A 88 -12.64 -27.96 -19.66
C GLY A 88 -12.10 -28.55 -18.35
N GLN A 89 -10.80 -28.44 -18.06
CA GLN A 89 -10.23 -29.00 -16.83
C GLN A 89 -10.73 -28.28 -15.58
N SER A 90 -10.82 -29.02 -14.46
CA SER A 90 -11.23 -28.43 -13.19
C SER A 90 -10.19 -27.43 -12.66
N ILE A 91 -10.67 -26.34 -12.05
CA ILE A 91 -9.82 -25.28 -11.47
C ILE A 91 -8.78 -25.86 -10.48
N ARG A 92 -9.18 -26.85 -9.68
CA ARG A 92 -8.31 -27.48 -8.69
C ARG A 92 -7.20 -28.30 -9.33
N THR A 93 -7.51 -29.00 -10.43
CA THR A 93 -6.54 -29.75 -11.22
C THR A 93 -5.51 -28.81 -11.84
N ILE A 94 -5.96 -27.72 -12.45
CA ILE A 94 -5.10 -26.71 -13.08
C ILE A 94 -4.18 -26.05 -12.05
N ALA A 95 -4.73 -25.66 -10.90
CA ALA A 95 -3.97 -25.08 -9.80
C ALA A 95 -2.80 -25.99 -9.34
N LYS A 96 -3.08 -27.29 -9.17
CA LYS A 96 -2.07 -28.28 -8.79
C LYS A 96 -1.01 -28.46 -9.87
N ALA A 97 -1.41 -28.53 -11.15
CA ALA A 97 -0.49 -28.73 -12.28
C ALA A 97 0.41 -27.51 -12.56
N THR A 98 -0.09 -26.30 -12.29
CA THR A 98 0.63 -25.03 -12.56
C THR A 98 1.36 -24.47 -11.34
N GLY A 99 1.14 -25.06 -10.16
CA GLY A 99 1.69 -24.58 -8.88
C GLY A 99 1.09 -23.23 -8.44
N MET A 100 -0.09 -22.89 -8.93
CA MET A 100 -0.77 -21.62 -8.66
C MET A 100 -1.93 -21.82 -7.70
N SER A 101 -2.29 -20.79 -6.93
CA SER A 101 -3.50 -20.87 -6.09
C SER A 101 -4.76 -20.96 -6.94
N THR A 102 -5.76 -21.69 -6.45
CA THR A 102 -7.09 -21.79 -7.07
C THR A 102 -7.71 -20.40 -7.31
N ALA A 103 -7.52 -19.47 -6.37
CA ALA A 103 -7.94 -18.07 -6.52
C ALA A 103 -7.29 -17.36 -7.71
N THR A 104 -6.03 -17.69 -8.03
CA THR A 104 -5.37 -17.12 -9.21
C THR A 104 -5.93 -17.71 -10.51
N VAL A 105 -6.18 -19.02 -10.55
CA VAL A 105 -6.80 -19.68 -11.71
C VAL A 105 -8.22 -19.15 -11.94
N MET A 106 -9.01 -18.97 -10.87
CA MET A 106 -10.34 -18.34 -10.92
C MET A 106 -10.28 -16.91 -11.45
N ARG A 107 -9.30 -16.11 -11.02
CA ARG A 107 -9.10 -14.75 -11.52
C ARG A 107 -8.78 -14.74 -13.02
N VAL A 108 -7.93 -15.66 -13.48
CA VAL A 108 -7.63 -15.81 -14.92
C VAL A 108 -8.90 -16.19 -15.69
N LYS A 109 -9.68 -17.17 -15.19
CA LYS A 109 -10.96 -17.57 -15.82
C LYS A 109 -11.93 -16.38 -15.92
N ARG A 110 -12.07 -15.58 -14.86
CA ARG A 110 -12.91 -14.37 -14.88
C ARG A 110 -12.45 -13.39 -15.94
N SER A 111 -11.15 -13.08 -16.00
CA SER A 111 -10.61 -12.15 -17.00
C SER A 111 -10.76 -12.64 -18.45
N MET A 112 -10.87 -13.95 -18.68
CA MET A 112 -11.16 -14.50 -20.02
C MET A 112 -12.61 -14.25 -20.42
N ASN A 113 -13.55 -14.37 -19.48
CA ASN A 113 -14.97 -14.13 -19.74
C ASN A 113 -15.26 -12.65 -20.00
N GLU A 114 -14.67 -11.74 -19.20
CA GLU A 114 -14.84 -10.29 -19.35
C GLU A 114 -14.32 -9.80 -20.73
N GLY A 115 -13.19 -10.33 -21.20
CA GLY A 115 -12.68 -10.01 -22.54
C GLY A 115 -13.53 -10.58 -23.70
N ALA A 116 -14.23 -11.70 -23.48
CA ALA A 116 -15.16 -12.25 -24.46
C ALA A 116 -16.43 -11.40 -24.59
N GLU A 117 -16.92 -10.82 -23.49
CA GLU A 117 -18.09 -9.93 -23.49
C GLU A 117 -17.81 -8.58 -24.16
N GLU A 118 -16.61 -7.99 -23.96
CA GLU A 118 -16.22 -6.75 -24.65
C GLU A 118 -16.02 -6.92 -26.17
N THR A 119 -15.56 -8.10 -26.62
CA THR A 119 -15.32 -8.36 -28.05
C THR A 119 -16.63 -8.59 -28.83
N VAL A 120 -17.71 -9.00 -28.14
CA VAL A 120 -19.04 -9.22 -28.76
C VAL A 120 -19.88 -7.93 -28.74
N ALA A 121 -19.54 -6.96 -27.89
CA ALA A 121 -20.23 -5.68 -27.77
C ALA A 121 -19.66 -4.55 -28.67
N ALA A 122 -18.54 -4.79 -29.36
CA ALA A 122 -17.89 -3.88 -30.30
C ALA A 122 -18.11 -4.33 -31.76
#